data_AF-A0AAV0TAT0-F1
#
_entry.id   AF-A0AAV0TAT0-F1
#
_cell.length_a   1.000
_cell.length_b   1.000
_cell.length_c   1.000
_cell.angle_alpha   90.00
_cell.angle_beta   90.00
_cell.angle_gamma   90.00
#
_symmetry.space_group_name_H-M   'P 1'
#
loop_
_entity.id
_entity.type
_entity.pdbx_description
1 polymer ?
#
loop_
_entity_poly.entity_id
_entity_poly.type
_entity_poly.pdbx_seq_one_letter_code
_entity_poly.pdbx_strand_id
1 'polypeptide(L)'
;MSATLSSIPRVIDNDSDSDDDVPLSLLRAKAEPKAEVEAAAEKVKVEAPTRGADTTKRQTAPESDSDDDVPISGLVKRHKLKAETEVKQEQVRVSTARSTAPKSTPRKGKKRVIQIKIRQQECTEELYESLKGRLAQELLCRWWYAMEWPPVKKLSSKLHGVQELDGFPGAYIRVKGDDLGSIIDTRSSVGKPSLLHFLAMSSEDLLKLLLRAYDKQMEVLIEHEGPNTPLLKDLQKARASAARINAAKADRSIRGLLKKFAELEREIEEVEALALKEENDVSDEGEGDDDGDTADD
;
A
#
# COMPACT_ATOMS: atom_id res chain seq x y z
N MET A 1 -30.70 -15.42 -62.19
CA MET A 1 -31.70 -16.07 -61.31
C MET A 1 -31.70 -15.33 -60.00
N SER A 2 -32.76 -14.55 -59.77
CA SER A 2 -33.01 -13.75 -58.57
C SER A 2 -33.57 -14.63 -57.45
N ALA A 3 -33.14 -14.39 -56.21
CA ALA A 3 -33.86 -14.62 -54.95
C ALA A 3 -32.89 -14.38 -53.78
N THR A 4 -33.20 -13.83 -52.62
CA THR A 4 -34.33 -13.06 -52.06
C THR A 4 -33.79 -12.58 -50.71
N LEU A 5 -33.90 -11.28 -50.43
CA LEU A 5 -33.56 -10.69 -49.13
C LEU A 5 -34.60 -11.13 -48.10
N SER A 6 -34.17 -11.84 -47.05
CA SER A 6 -35.03 -12.19 -45.91
C SER A 6 -34.92 -11.12 -44.83
N SER A 7 -35.95 -10.30 -44.77
CA SER A 7 -36.26 -9.30 -43.75
C SER A 7 -36.67 -9.98 -42.44
N ILE A 8 -36.06 -9.61 -41.30
CA ILE A 8 -36.52 -9.97 -39.95
C ILE A 8 -36.43 -8.72 -39.05
N PRO A 9 -37.43 -8.46 -38.19
CA PRO A 9 -37.87 -7.10 -37.86
C PRO A 9 -37.16 -6.46 -36.65
N ARG A 10 -37.14 -5.13 -36.69
CA ARG A 10 -36.99 -4.23 -35.53
C ARG A 10 -38.19 -4.39 -34.60
N VAL A 11 -37.94 -4.28 -33.29
CA VAL A 11 -38.71 -3.59 -32.22
C VAL A 11 -38.33 -4.27 -30.89
N ILE A 12 -37.53 -3.58 -30.08
CA ILE A 12 -37.74 -3.45 -28.61
C ILE A 12 -37.25 -2.04 -28.28
N ASP A 13 -38.18 -1.11 -28.24
CA ASP A 13 -38.02 0.17 -27.55
C ASP A 13 -37.99 -0.15 -26.04
N ASN A 14 -36.86 0.12 -25.40
CA ASN A 14 -36.71 -0.01 -23.96
C ASN A 14 -36.62 1.42 -23.39
N ASP A 15 -37.78 2.07 -23.28
CA ASP A 15 -37.97 3.29 -22.49
C ASP A 15 -37.80 2.93 -21.01
N SER A 16 -36.56 2.98 -20.55
CA SER A 16 -36.21 2.92 -19.13
C SER A 16 -36.05 4.34 -18.63
N ASP A 17 -37.18 4.97 -18.34
CA ASP A 17 -37.31 6.24 -17.62
C ASP A 17 -36.84 6.03 -16.16
N SER A 18 -35.53 6.17 -15.95
CA SER A 18 -34.89 6.13 -14.62
C SER A 18 -34.36 7.51 -14.29
N ASP A 19 -35.29 8.34 -13.84
CA ASP A 19 -35.17 9.70 -13.34
C ASP A 19 -34.40 9.73 -12.00
N ASP A 20 -33.11 9.36 -11.99
CA ASP A 20 -32.30 9.38 -10.75
C ASP A 20 -30.82 9.74 -10.98
N ASP A 21 -30.56 10.72 -11.85
CA ASP A 21 -29.23 11.33 -12.02
C ASP A 21 -29.26 12.80 -11.57
N VAL A 22 -29.30 13.00 -10.25
CA VAL A 22 -29.16 14.33 -9.64
C VAL A 22 -27.66 14.66 -9.54
N PRO A 23 -27.15 15.66 -10.28
CA PRO A 23 -25.74 16.02 -10.19
C PRO A 23 -25.44 16.61 -8.80
N LEU A 24 -24.37 16.11 -8.16
CA LEU A 24 -23.89 16.50 -6.82
C LEU A 24 -23.62 18.01 -6.67
N SER A 25 -23.58 18.76 -7.77
CA SER A 25 -23.50 20.23 -7.78
C SER A 25 -24.71 20.93 -7.15
N LEU A 26 -25.88 20.27 -7.04
CA LEU A 26 -27.07 20.84 -6.39
C LEU A 26 -27.05 20.78 -4.85
N LEU A 27 -26.21 19.92 -4.24
CA LEU A 27 -26.17 19.74 -2.77
C LEU A 27 -25.33 20.80 -2.04
N ARG A 28 -24.58 21.65 -2.75
CA ARG A 28 -23.80 22.75 -2.14
C ARG A 28 -24.51 24.10 -2.14
N ALA A 29 -25.65 24.24 -2.82
CA ALA A 29 -26.32 25.53 -2.96
C ALA A 29 -27.27 25.89 -1.79
N LYS A 30 -27.36 25.05 -0.74
CA LYS A 30 -28.23 25.28 0.42
C LYS A 30 -27.44 25.46 1.72
N ALA A 31 -26.47 26.37 1.68
CA ALA A 31 -25.89 26.96 2.86
C ALA A 31 -25.87 28.48 2.66
N GLU A 32 -26.97 29.14 3.07
CA GLU A 32 -26.99 30.59 3.18
C GLU A 32 -26.01 31.03 4.29
N PRO A 33 -25.09 31.97 4.03
CA PRO A 33 -24.39 32.68 5.08
C PRO A 33 -25.25 33.84 5.55
N LYS A 34 -25.64 33.82 6.83
CA LYS A 34 -26.09 35.04 7.50
C LYS A 34 -24.89 35.98 7.70
N ALA A 35 -25.01 37.16 7.11
CA ALA A 35 -24.31 38.40 7.51
C ALA A 35 -24.55 38.68 9.01
N GLU A 36 -23.84 39.52 9.76
CA GLU A 36 -23.09 40.74 9.49
C GLU A 36 -22.54 41.18 10.88
N VAL A 37 -21.28 41.58 11.06
CA VAL A 37 -20.90 42.64 12.03
C VAL A 37 -19.57 43.30 11.59
N GLU A 38 -19.67 44.62 11.40
CA GLU A 38 -18.68 45.71 11.49
C GLU A 38 -17.50 45.49 12.48
N ALA A 39 -16.35 46.16 12.48
CA ALA A 39 -15.69 47.22 11.70
C ALA A 39 -14.24 47.30 12.23
N ALA A 40 -13.27 47.77 11.41
CA ALA A 40 -12.22 48.72 11.81
C ALA A 40 -11.15 48.93 10.73
N ALA A 41 -11.10 50.18 10.24
CA ALA A 41 -9.93 51.01 9.95
C ALA A 41 -8.69 50.44 9.21
N GLU A 42 -8.37 51.05 8.06
CA GLU A 42 -6.97 51.24 7.66
C GLU A 42 -6.76 52.60 6.96
N LYS A 43 -5.92 53.44 7.57
CA LYS A 43 -5.28 54.61 6.96
C LYS A 43 -3.78 54.36 6.94
N VAL A 44 -3.21 54.54 5.76
CA VAL A 44 -1.79 54.53 5.39
C VAL A 44 -1.00 55.64 6.13
N LYS A 45 0.20 55.33 6.67
CA LYS A 45 1.40 56.19 6.55
C LYS A 45 2.72 55.48 6.93
N VAL A 46 3.76 55.94 6.25
CA VAL A 46 5.14 55.46 6.08
C VAL A 46 6.10 55.95 7.19
N GLU A 47 7.25 55.26 7.29
CA GLU A 47 8.60 55.68 7.73
C GLU A 47 9.09 55.31 9.15
N ALA A 48 10.27 54.66 9.15
CA ALA A 48 11.21 54.43 10.27
C ALA A 48 12.15 55.67 10.44
N PRO A 49 13.27 55.65 11.21
CA PRO A 49 13.73 54.76 12.29
C PRO A 49 14.23 55.51 13.56
N THR A 50 14.38 54.85 14.71
CA THR A 50 15.39 55.26 15.73
C THR A 50 15.81 54.13 16.68
N ARG A 51 17.10 54.19 17.06
CA ARG A 51 17.91 53.31 17.90
C ARG A 51 17.64 53.41 19.41
N GLY A 52 18.04 52.36 20.16
CA GLY A 52 18.35 52.35 21.60
C GLY A 52 17.81 51.08 22.28
N ALA A 53 18.61 50.04 22.54
CA ALA A 53 19.45 49.82 23.73
C ALA A 53 18.71 50.04 25.07
N ASP A 54 18.27 48.97 25.78
CA ASP A 54 18.92 48.55 27.02
C ASP A 54 18.34 47.27 27.67
N THR A 55 19.24 46.66 28.42
CA THR A 55 19.28 45.58 29.43
C THR A 55 18.04 45.09 30.24
N THR A 56 17.99 43.75 30.40
CA THR A 56 17.85 42.94 31.64
C THR A 56 16.55 42.99 32.48
N LYS A 57 15.95 41.80 32.74
CA LYS A 57 15.74 41.14 34.07
C LYS A 57 14.40 40.35 34.21
N ARG A 58 14.54 39.03 34.21
CA ARG A 58 13.87 37.95 35.00
C ARG A 58 12.71 38.33 35.98
N GLN A 59 11.56 37.66 35.85
CA GLN A 59 10.69 37.04 36.91
C GLN A 59 9.45 36.39 36.24
N THR A 60 9.24 35.07 36.33
CA THR A 60 8.53 34.26 37.35
C THR A 60 6.99 34.47 37.37
N ALA A 61 6.26 33.34 37.28
CA ALA A 61 4.80 33.18 37.17
C ALA A 61 3.97 33.74 38.35
N PRO A 62 2.64 33.79 38.17
CA PRO A 62 1.82 32.91 39.02
C PRO A 62 0.72 32.14 38.27
N GLU A 63 0.31 31.07 38.94
CA GLU A 63 -0.73 30.09 38.63
C GLU A 63 -2.12 30.74 38.60
N SER A 64 -2.97 30.34 37.65
CA SER A 64 -4.40 30.64 37.65
C SER A 64 -5.18 29.37 37.36
N ASP A 65 -5.68 28.82 38.45
CA ASP A 65 -6.66 27.76 38.61
C ASP A 65 -8.04 28.24 38.12
N SER A 66 -8.69 27.46 37.25
CA SER A 66 -10.10 27.62 36.89
C SER A 66 -10.64 26.32 36.30
N ASP A 67 -10.83 25.35 37.19
CA ASP A 67 -11.80 24.25 37.07
C ASP A 67 -13.23 24.82 37.02
N ASP A 68 -13.95 24.62 35.91
CA ASP A 68 -15.39 24.29 35.87
C ASP A 68 -15.91 24.29 34.42
N ASP A 69 -15.96 23.10 33.80
CA ASP A 69 -17.08 22.73 32.91
C ASP A 69 -17.05 21.22 32.57
N VAL A 70 -17.50 20.38 33.50
CA VAL A 70 -17.99 19.02 33.20
C VAL A 70 -19.26 18.75 34.02
N PRO A 71 -20.36 18.35 33.38
CA PRO A 71 -20.88 17.04 33.75
C PRO A 71 -21.48 16.29 32.55
N ILE A 72 -20.84 15.19 32.14
CA ILE A 72 -21.56 14.04 31.53
C ILE A 72 -21.79 13.01 32.64
N SER A 73 -22.53 13.44 33.66
CA SER A 73 -23.29 12.54 34.53
C SER A 73 -24.40 11.91 33.70
N GLY A 74 -24.06 10.87 32.90
CA GLY A 74 -25.04 10.30 31.97
C GLY A 74 -24.86 8.86 31.52
N LEU A 75 -23.66 8.34 31.27
CA LEU A 75 -23.49 7.03 30.60
C LEU A 75 -22.06 6.54 30.88
N VAL A 76 -21.73 5.40 31.48
CA VAL A 76 -22.43 4.13 31.68
C VAL A 76 -21.83 3.47 32.92
N LYS A 77 -22.70 2.99 33.82
CA LYS A 77 -22.35 2.11 34.94
C LYS A 77 -22.07 0.69 34.43
N ARG A 78 -21.22 -0.02 35.18
CA ARG A 78 -21.06 -1.49 35.32
C ARG A 78 -19.92 -2.07 34.47
N HIS A 79 -19.05 -2.94 34.96
CA HIS A 79 -19.11 -3.80 36.14
C HIS A 79 -17.68 -4.07 36.66
N LYS A 80 -17.50 -3.99 37.99
CA LYS A 80 -16.34 -4.54 38.71
C LYS A 80 -16.28 -6.05 38.50
N LEU A 81 -15.10 -6.57 38.19
CA LEU A 81 -14.69 -7.90 38.65
C LEU A 81 -13.23 -7.83 39.16
N LYS A 82 -13.11 -8.14 40.45
CA LYS A 82 -11.88 -8.50 41.14
C LYS A 82 -11.38 -9.85 40.61
N ALA A 83 -10.08 -10.01 40.46
CA ALA A 83 -9.45 -11.32 40.57
C ALA A 83 -8.00 -11.13 41.04
N GLU A 84 -7.79 -11.36 42.34
CA GLU A 84 -6.53 -11.88 42.86
C GLU A 84 -6.29 -13.24 42.21
N THR A 85 -5.03 -13.60 41.93
CA THR A 85 -4.61 -14.99 42.16
C THR A 85 -3.10 -15.09 42.24
N GLU A 86 -2.69 -15.62 43.39
CA GLU A 86 -1.35 -16.05 43.74
C GLU A 86 -0.87 -17.19 42.83
N VAL A 87 0.45 -17.20 42.65
CA VAL A 87 1.25 -18.25 42.07
C VAL A 87 1.33 -19.44 43.02
N LYS A 88 0.95 -20.63 42.56
CA LYS A 88 1.43 -21.90 43.14
C LYS A 88 1.59 -22.97 42.06
N GLN A 89 2.85 -23.32 41.79
CA GLN A 89 3.24 -24.59 41.19
C GLN A 89 3.01 -25.71 42.21
N GLU A 90 2.38 -26.80 41.80
CA GLU A 90 2.88 -28.16 42.10
C GLU A 90 2.26 -29.20 41.17
N GLN A 91 2.97 -30.29 41.02
CA GLN A 91 2.98 -31.29 39.96
C GLN A 91 2.27 -32.58 40.44
N VAL A 92 2.13 -33.58 39.56
CA VAL A 92 2.14 -35.06 39.81
C VAL A 92 0.86 -35.90 39.49
N ARG A 93 1.02 -36.73 38.44
CA ARG A 93 0.61 -38.16 38.15
C ARG A 93 -0.85 -38.57 37.84
N VAL A 94 -1.13 -39.11 36.63
CA VAL A 94 -1.15 -40.53 36.13
C VAL A 94 -2.47 -41.29 36.36
N SER A 95 -3.19 -41.68 35.28
CA SER A 95 -3.57 -43.07 34.89
C SER A 95 -4.75 -43.22 33.88
N THR A 96 -4.44 -43.88 32.75
CA THR A 96 -5.06 -45.08 32.10
C THR A 96 -6.49 -45.13 31.49
N ALA A 97 -6.51 -45.49 30.17
CA ALA A 97 -7.47 -46.27 29.32
C ALA A 97 -8.92 -45.73 29.10
N ARG A 98 -9.68 -45.99 28.01
CA ARG A 98 -9.79 -47.11 27.05
C ARG A 98 -10.61 -46.66 25.80
N SER A 99 -10.47 -47.42 24.70
CA SER A 99 -11.00 -47.25 23.34
C SER A 99 -12.54 -47.22 23.13
N THR A 100 -13.02 -46.46 22.14
CA THR A 100 -14.15 -46.81 21.24
C THR A 100 -14.03 -46.13 19.86
N ALA A 101 -14.50 -46.83 18.81
CA ALA A 101 -14.24 -46.63 17.38
C ALA A 101 -14.83 -45.36 16.72
N PRO A 102 -14.30 -44.88 15.57
CA PRO A 102 -14.81 -43.68 14.90
C PRO A 102 -15.92 -43.99 13.89
N LYS A 103 -17.08 -43.37 14.08
CA LYS A 103 -18.19 -43.34 13.11
C LYS A 103 -17.96 -42.16 12.16
N SER A 104 -17.72 -42.44 10.88
CA SER A 104 -17.46 -41.44 9.84
C SER A 104 -18.71 -40.63 9.52
N THR A 105 -18.70 -39.34 9.88
CA THR A 105 -19.67 -38.34 9.43
C THR A 105 -18.97 -37.31 8.53
N PRO A 106 -19.67 -36.72 7.55
CA PRO A 106 -19.07 -35.87 6.53
C PRO A 106 -18.49 -34.62 7.19
N ARG A 107 -17.17 -34.45 7.02
CA ARG A 107 -16.40 -33.34 7.58
C ARG A 107 -16.90 -32.04 6.95
N LYS A 108 -17.75 -31.31 7.67
CA LYS A 108 -17.95 -29.88 7.45
C LYS A 108 -16.56 -29.23 7.53
N GLY A 109 -16.04 -28.81 6.39
CA GLY A 109 -14.75 -28.12 6.31
C GLY A 109 -14.78 -26.94 7.27
N LYS A 110 -13.98 -27.02 8.34
CA LYS A 110 -13.75 -25.88 9.22
C LYS A 110 -13.16 -24.79 8.33
N LYS A 111 -13.95 -23.75 8.05
CA LYS A 111 -13.42 -22.47 7.55
C LYS A 111 -12.34 -22.07 8.55
N ARG A 112 -11.07 -22.22 8.16
CA ARG A 112 -9.95 -21.69 8.95
C ARG A 112 -10.11 -20.18 8.87
N VAL A 113 -10.64 -19.58 9.93
CA VAL A 113 -10.49 -18.15 10.14
C VAL A 113 -8.99 -17.95 10.27
N ILE A 114 -8.37 -17.42 9.22
CA ILE A 114 -6.98 -17.01 9.25
C ILE A 114 -6.97 -15.82 10.20
N GLN A 115 -6.65 -16.07 11.47
CA GLN A 115 -6.25 -15.01 12.38
C GLN A 115 -4.97 -14.43 11.81
N ILE A 116 -5.09 -13.39 11.00
CA ILE A 116 -3.97 -12.53 10.63
C ILE A 116 -3.48 -12.00 11.97
N LYS A 117 -2.37 -12.57 12.45
CA LYS A 117 -1.85 -12.29 13.79
C LYS A 117 -1.60 -10.79 13.86
N ILE A 118 -2.28 -10.14 14.80
CA ILE A 118 -2.23 -8.70 15.13
C ILE A 118 -0.79 -8.14 15.17
N ARG A 119 0.23 -8.97 15.44
CA ARG A 119 1.64 -8.60 15.36
C ARG A 119 2.15 -8.19 13.98
N GLN A 120 1.61 -8.72 12.88
CA GLN A 120 1.98 -8.26 11.54
C GLN A 120 1.55 -6.81 11.32
N GLN A 121 0.40 -6.40 11.89
CA GLN A 121 -0.12 -5.06 11.74
C GLN A 121 0.70 -4.02 12.52
N GLU A 122 1.05 -4.32 13.77
CA GLU A 122 1.93 -3.45 14.59
C GLU A 122 3.34 -3.34 13.99
N CYS A 123 3.87 -4.44 13.45
CA CYS A 123 5.14 -4.45 12.73
C CYS A 123 5.09 -3.52 11.50
N THR A 124 3.98 -3.56 10.75
CA THR A 124 3.84 -2.69 9.56
C THR A 124 3.75 -1.21 9.92
N GLU A 125 3.14 -0.83 11.06
CA GLU A 125 3.04 0.58 11.45
C GLU A 125 4.40 1.19 11.83
N GLU A 126 5.17 0.55 12.74
CA GLU A 126 6.52 1.05 13.08
C GLU A 126 7.43 1.10 11.84
N LEU A 127 7.24 0.15 10.93
CA LEU A 127 7.98 0.06 9.68
C LEU A 127 7.63 1.23 8.76
N TYR A 128 6.34 1.56 8.59
CA TYR A 128 5.90 2.68 7.77
C TYR A 128 6.30 4.04 8.35
N GLU A 129 6.43 4.19 9.66
CA GLU A 129 6.91 5.44 10.27
C GLU A 129 8.39 5.71 10.01
N SER A 130 9.17 4.65 9.77
CA SER A 130 10.59 4.75 9.43
C SER A 130 10.80 5.53 8.12
N LEU A 131 12.01 6.06 7.92
CA LEU A 131 12.34 6.77 6.68
C LEU A 131 12.28 5.84 5.46
N LYS A 132 12.76 4.60 5.60
CA LYS A 132 12.76 3.61 4.50
C LYS A 132 11.35 3.11 4.20
N GLY A 133 10.54 2.87 5.24
CA GLY A 133 9.13 2.48 5.07
C GLY A 133 8.31 3.57 4.38
N ARG A 134 8.52 4.85 4.71
CA ARG A 134 7.91 5.96 3.96
C ARG A 134 8.32 5.98 2.49
N LEU A 135 9.60 5.79 2.19
CA LEU A 135 10.06 5.69 0.79
C LEU A 135 9.37 4.54 0.05
N ALA A 136 9.30 3.36 0.68
CA ALA A 136 8.66 2.19 0.08
C ALA A 136 7.14 2.38 -0.10
N GLN A 137 6.45 2.94 0.89
CA GLN A 137 5.01 3.23 0.81
C GLN A 137 4.70 4.24 -0.28
N GLU A 138 5.46 5.34 -0.32
CA GLU A 138 5.33 6.33 -1.37
C GLU A 138 5.59 5.71 -2.74
N LEU A 139 6.62 4.88 -2.88
CA LEU A 139 6.90 4.19 -4.15
C LEU A 139 5.76 3.23 -4.53
N LEU A 140 5.19 2.47 -3.58
CA LEU A 140 4.09 1.54 -3.83
C LEU A 140 2.83 2.21 -4.40
N CYS A 141 2.57 3.47 -4.09
CA CYS A 141 1.41 4.16 -4.65
C CYS A 141 1.59 4.56 -6.12
N ARG A 142 2.82 4.48 -6.65
CA ARG A 142 3.18 5.02 -7.97
C ARG A 142 4.23 4.16 -8.69
N TRP A 143 4.36 2.90 -8.30
CA TRP A 143 5.42 2.01 -8.79
C TRP A 143 5.35 1.84 -10.30
N TRP A 144 4.13 1.81 -10.87
CA TRP A 144 3.88 1.62 -12.31
C TRP A 144 4.53 2.69 -13.19
N TYR A 145 4.93 3.85 -12.63
CA TYR A 145 5.63 4.88 -13.38
C TYR A 145 7.13 4.56 -13.46
N ALA A 146 7.74 3.97 -12.43
CA ALA A 146 9.19 3.78 -12.35
C ALA A 146 9.68 2.41 -12.80
N MET A 147 8.86 1.38 -12.68
CA MET A 147 9.24 -0.01 -12.95
C MET A 147 8.15 -0.75 -13.72
N GLU A 148 8.57 -1.74 -14.48
CA GLU A 148 7.71 -2.65 -15.20
C GLU A 148 7.68 -4.00 -14.47
N TRP A 149 6.47 -4.47 -14.15
CA TRP A 149 6.27 -5.80 -13.59
C TRP A 149 4.88 -6.32 -13.99
N PRO A 150 4.74 -7.58 -14.39
CA PRO A 150 5.80 -8.59 -14.53
C PRO A 150 6.76 -8.29 -15.71
N PRO A 151 7.99 -8.84 -15.71
CA PRO A 151 8.88 -8.75 -16.86
C PRO A 151 8.18 -9.31 -18.11
N VAL A 152 8.28 -8.60 -19.24
CA VAL A 152 7.62 -8.95 -20.52
C VAL A 152 8.22 -10.22 -21.18
N LYS A 153 9.10 -10.96 -20.48
CA LYS A 153 9.70 -12.19 -21.01
C LYS A 153 8.62 -13.24 -21.25
N LYS A 154 8.72 -13.85 -22.43
CA LYS A 154 7.64 -14.42 -23.23
C LYS A 154 7.18 -15.81 -22.76
N LEU A 155 5.88 -16.02 -22.99
CA LEU A 155 5.18 -17.28 -23.23
C LEU A 155 5.12 -18.24 -22.05
N SER A 156 4.00 -18.13 -21.33
CA SER A 156 3.50 -19.24 -20.52
C SER A 156 3.44 -20.52 -21.35
N SER A 157 4.10 -21.55 -20.84
CA SER A 157 3.78 -22.93 -21.20
C SER A 157 2.27 -23.10 -21.10
N LYS A 158 1.60 -23.51 -22.18
CA LYS A 158 0.13 -23.69 -22.23
C LYS A 158 -0.33 -24.54 -21.05
N LEU A 159 -0.87 -23.90 -20.02
CA LEU A 159 -1.45 -24.58 -18.87
C LEU A 159 -2.81 -25.13 -19.29
N HIS A 160 -3.03 -26.43 -19.08
CA HIS A 160 -4.27 -27.08 -19.49
C HIS A 160 -5.37 -26.87 -18.44
N GLY A 161 -6.60 -26.59 -18.87
CA GLY A 161 -7.76 -26.45 -17.97
C GLY A 161 -7.79 -25.14 -17.18
N VAL A 162 -6.98 -24.16 -17.57
CA VAL A 162 -6.98 -22.81 -17.01
C VAL A 162 -7.22 -21.79 -18.12
N GLN A 163 -7.72 -20.61 -17.74
CA GLN A 163 -7.96 -19.48 -18.64
C GLN A 163 -7.19 -18.28 -18.10
N GLU A 164 -6.47 -17.57 -18.97
CA GLU A 164 -5.79 -16.33 -18.59
C GLU A 164 -6.82 -15.24 -18.28
N LEU A 165 -6.55 -14.45 -17.24
CA LEU A 165 -7.40 -13.34 -16.82
C LEU A 165 -7.12 -12.11 -17.69
N ASP A 166 -8.18 -11.54 -18.26
CA ASP A 166 -8.08 -10.35 -19.10
C ASP A 166 -7.51 -9.17 -18.30
N GLY A 167 -6.56 -8.44 -18.90
CA GLY A 167 -5.81 -7.37 -18.24
C GLY A 167 -4.76 -7.81 -17.22
N PHE A 168 -4.60 -9.11 -16.93
CA PHE A 168 -3.63 -9.64 -15.96
C PHE A 168 -2.75 -10.72 -16.58
N PRO A 169 -1.80 -10.35 -17.47
CA PRO A 169 -0.94 -11.32 -18.13
C PRO A 169 -0.16 -12.16 -17.10
N GLY A 170 -0.17 -13.48 -17.28
CA GLY A 170 0.45 -14.43 -16.35
C GLY A 170 -0.40 -14.79 -15.12
N ALA A 171 -1.62 -14.27 -14.99
CA ALA A 171 -2.59 -14.73 -13.99
C ALA A 171 -3.68 -15.57 -14.66
N TYR A 172 -3.96 -16.74 -14.10
CA TYR A 172 -4.89 -17.72 -14.67
C TYR A 172 -5.97 -18.07 -13.66
N ILE A 173 -7.19 -18.32 -14.14
CA ILE A 173 -8.25 -18.94 -13.36
C ILE A 173 -8.47 -20.38 -13.83
N ARG A 174 -8.56 -21.31 -12.89
CA ARG A 174 -8.83 -22.71 -13.23
C ARG A 174 -10.30 -22.86 -13.60
N VAL A 175 -10.57 -23.39 -14.81
CA VAL A 175 -11.92 -23.53 -15.37
C VAL A 175 -12.40 -24.99 -15.42
N LYS A 176 -11.58 -25.94 -14.96
CA LYS A 176 -11.91 -27.38 -14.89
C LYS A 176 -11.32 -28.03 -13.63
N GLY A 177 -11.95 -29.09 -13.13
CA GLY A 177 -11.48 -29.90 -12.01
C GLY A 177 -11.97 -29.43 -10.63
N ASP A 178 -11.48 -30.08 -9.57
CA ASP A 178 -11.94 -29.87 -8.20
C ASP A 178 -11.63 -28.47 -7.65
N ASP A 179 -10.56 -27.83 -8.14
CA ASP A 179 -10.16 -26.47 -7.77
C ASP A 179 -10.72 -25.41 -8.73
N LEU A 180 -11.93 -25.61 -9.26
CA LEU A 180 -12.61 -24.64 -10.13
C LEU A 180 -12.68 -23.26 -9.47
N GLY A 181 -12.24 -22.23 -10.18
CA GLY A 181 -12.21 -20.85 -9.70
C GLY A 181 -10.94 -20.48 -8.92
N SER A 182 -10.00 -21.41 -8.71
CA SER A 182 -8.69 -21.07 -8.13
C SER A 182 -7.87 -20.19 -9.06
N ILE A 183 -7.18 -19.19 -8.50
CA ILE A 183 -6.29 -18.28 -9.23
C ILE A 183 -4.86 -18.82 -9.12
N ILE A 184 -4.17 -18.89 -10.26
CA ILE A 184 -2.78 -19.30 -10.40
C ILE A 184 -2.03 -18.10 -10.96
N ASP A 185 -1.11 -17.54 -10.18
CA ASP A 185 -0.21 -16.48 -10.61
C ASP A 185 1.11 -17.12 -11.03
N THR A 186 1.43 -17.08 -12.32
CA THR A 186 2.68 -17.61 -12.88
C THR A 186 3.74 -16.53 -13.07
N ARG A 187 3.46 -15.29 -12.67
CA ARG A 187 4.43 -14.20 -12.76
C ARG A 187 5.58 -14.45 -11.79
N SER A 188 6.78 -13.99 -12.15
CA SER A 188 7.92 -14.07 -11.24
C SER A 188 7.61 -13.30 -9.94
N SER A 189 7.88 -13.92 -8.80
CA SER A 189 7.80 -13.25 -7.50
C SER A 189 8.92 -12.23 -7.32
N VAL A 190 10.01 -12.37 -8.08
CA VAL A 190 11.12 -11.41 -8.10
C VAL A 190 10.68 -10.15 -8.83
N GLY A 191 11.15 -9.00 -8.34
CA GLY A 191 10.75 -7.70 -8.88
C GLY A 191 9.30 -7.31 -8.57
N LYS A 192 8.55 -8.15 -7.84
CA LYS A 192 7.15 -7.85 -7.54
C LYS A 192 7.05 -6.60 -6.67
N PRO A 193 6.31 -5.56 -7.10
CA PRO A 193 6.14 -4.34 -6.32
C PRO A 193 5.39 -4.66 -5.04
N SER A 194 6.15 -4.82 -3.96
CA SER A 194 5.66 -5.19 -2.64
C SER A 194 6.54 -4.51 -1.59
N LEU A 195 5.98 -4.27 -0.40
CA LEU A 195 6.73 -3.65 0.68
C LEU A 195 8.00 -4.44 0.99
N LEU A 196 7.90 -5.77 1.04
CA LEU A 196 9.02 -6.66 1.33
C LEU A 196 10.13 -6.51 0.29
N HIS A 197 9.77 -6.54 -1.00
CA HIS A 197 10.73 -6.37 -2.08
C HIS A 197 11.42 -5.00 -2.02
N PHE A 198 10.66 -3.93 -1.79
CA PHE A 198 11.22 -2.60 -1.66
C PHE A 198 12.11 -2.45 -0.42
N LEU A 199 11.79 -3.09 0.70
CA LEU A 199 12.66 -3.05 1.88
C LEU A 199 13.96 -3.83 1.71
N ALA A 200 13.98 -4.86 0.86
CA ALA A 200 15.19 -5.57 0.46
C ALA A 200 16.11 -4.71 -0.42
N MET A 201 15.57 -3.77 -1.20
CA MET A 201 16.38 -2.84 -1.99
C MET A 201 17.16 -1.85 -1.12
N SER A 202 18.26 -1.30 -1.63
CA SER A 202 18.96 -0.20 -0.95
C SER A 202 18.07 1.04 -0.85
N SER A 203 18.21 1.83 0.23
CA SER A 203 17.44 3.10 0.33
C SER A 203 17.82 4.09 -0.76
N GLU A 204 19.01 3.96 -1.35
CA GLU A 204 19.46 4.80 -2.46
C GLU A 204 18.70 4.46 -3.75
N ASP A 205 18.55 3.18 -4.07
CA ASP A 205 17.85 2.74 -5.27
C ASP A 205 16.34 2.97 -5.15
N LEU A 206 15.78 2.77 -3.95
CA LEU A 206 14.41 3.17 -3.64
C LEU A 206 14.16 4.65 -3.90
N LEU A 207 15.08 5.51 -3.45
CA LEU A 207 14.97 6.95 -3.65
C LEU A 207 15.06 7.31 -5.14
N LYS A 208 15.99 6.70 -5.89
CA LYS A 208 16.11 6.88 -7.34
C LYS A 208 14.81 6.47 -8.06
N LEU A 209 14.25 5.31 -7.73
CA LEU A 209 12.98 4.84 -8.29
C LEU A 209 11.82 5.77 -7.94
N LEU A 210 11.75 6.23 -6.69
CA LEU A 210 10.69 7.14 -6.26
C LEU A 210 10.73 8.48 -7.00
N LEU A 211 11.92 9.06 -7.16
CA LEU A 211 12.09 10.31 -7.92
C LEU A 211 11.71 10.12 -9.39
N ARG A 212 12.14 9.00 -10.00
CA ARG A 212 11.73 8.63 -11.37
C ARG A 212 10.21 8.47 -11.49
N ALA A 213 9.56 7.87 -10.49
CA ALA A 213 8.11 7.71 -10.47
C ALA A 213 7.40 9.06 -10.44
N TYR A 214 7.88 10.00 -9.61
CA TYR A 214 7.34 11.36 -9.57
C TYR A 214 7.52 12.08 -10.91
N ASP A 215 8.71 12.00 -11.51
CA ASP A 215 9.00 12.67 -12.79
C ASP A 215 8.03 12.19 -13.88
N LYS A 216 7.91 10.88 -14.06
CA LYS A 216 6.97 10.31 -15.04
C LYS A 216 5.51 10.55 -14.70
N GLN A 217 5.14 10.53 -13.41
CA GLN A 217 3.76 10.86 -13.01
C GLN A 217 3.41 12.30 -13.40
N MET A 218 4.34 13.25 -13.22
CA MET A 218 4.15 14.64 -13.64
C MET A 218 4.10 14.77 -15.16
N GLU A 219 4.95 14.04 -15.91
CA GLU A 219 4.93 14.01 -17.38
C GLU A 219 3.56 13.56 -17.91
N VAL A 220 3.08 12.40 -17.44
CA VAL A 220 1.77 11.83 -17.83
C VAL A 220 0.62 12.77 -17.44
N LEU A 221 0.69 13.40 -16.25
CA LEU A 221 -0.33 14.36 -15.82
C LEU A 221 -0.38 15.58 -16.74
N ILE A 222 0.79 16.13 -17.11
CA ILE A 222 0.89 17.27 -18.03
C ILE A 222 0.36 16.90 -19.41
N GLU A 223 0.62 15.68 -19.89
CA GLU A 223 0.14 15.19 -21.18
C GLU A 223 -1.39 15.10 -21.23
N HIS A 224 -2.03 14.60 -20.17
CA HIS A 224 -3.48 14.38 -20.16
C HIS A 224 -4.31 15.57 -19.68
N GLU A 225 -3.82 16.36 -18.71
CA GLU A 225 -4.59 17.44 -18.07
C GLU A 225 -4.01 18.83 -18.32
N GLY A 226 -2.77 18.91 -18.83
CA GLY A 226 -2.07 20.16 -19.10
C GLY A 226 -1.20 20.66 -17.93
N PRO A 227 -0.43 21.74 -18.16
CA PRO A 227 0.58 22.22 -17.19
C PRO A 227 0.01 22.96 -15.97
N ASN A 228 -1.27 23.30 -15.97
CA ASN A 228 -1.90 24.15 -14.94
C ASN A 228 -2.71 23.37 -13.91
N THR A 229 -2.60 22.04 -13.87
CA THR A 229 -3.33 21.18 -12.92
C THR A 229 -2.90 21.47 -11.48
N PRO A 230 -3.84 21.62 -10.52
CA PRO A 230 -3.51 21.87 -9.12
C PRO A 230 -2.64 20.76 -8.50
N LEU A 231 -2.90 19.50 -8.89
CA LEU A 231 -2.15 18.31 -8.43
C LEU A 231 -0.65 18.38 -8.78
N LEU A 232 -0.27 19.06 -9.87
CA LEU A 232 1.13 19.16 -10.29
C LEU A 232 1.99 19.86 -9.21
N LYS A 233 1.45 20.89 -8.56
CA LYS A 233 2.16 21.62 -7.48
C LYS A 233 2.40 20.73 -6.27
N ASP A 234 1.43 19.90 -5.93
CA ASP A 234 1.53 18.96 -4.81
C ASP A 234 2.56 17.86 -5.10
N LEU A 235 2.58 17.32 -6.33
CA LEU A 235 3.59 16.34 -6.77
C LEU A 235 5.00 16.93 -6.77
N GLN A 236 5.17 18.16 -7.26
CA GLN A 236 6.47 18.86 -7.22
C GLN A 236 6.96 19.05 -5.77
N LYS A 237 6.07 19.45 -4.86
CA LYS A 237 6.39 19.59 -3.43
C LYS A 237 6.75 18.24 -2.80
N ALA A 238 6.00 17.18 -3.10
CA ALA A 238 6.25 15.84 -2.61
C ALA A 238 7.60 15.30 -3.11
N ARG A 239 7.89 15.48 -4.41
CA ARG A 239 9.19 15.15 -5.01
C ARG A 239 10.35 15.90 -4.36
N ALA A 240 10.21 17.22 -4.17
CA ALA A 240 11.23 18.03 -3.51
C ALA A 240 11.46 17.60 -2.04
N SER A 241 10.40 17.17 -1.34
CA SER A 241 10.49 16.59 0.00
C SER A 241 11.24 15.25 -0.02
N ALA A 242 10.90 14.36 -0.94
CA ALA A 242 11.55 13.05 -1.10
C ALA A 242 13.05 13.21 -1.40
N ALA A 243 13.42 14.14 -2.29
CA ALA A 243 14.82 14.41 -2.65
C ALA A 243 15.69 14.88 -1.47
N ARG A 244 15.10 15.36 -0.37
CA ARG A 244 15.83 15.77 0.84
C ARG A 244 16.10 14.60 1.80
N ILE A 245 15.55 13.43 1.55
CA ILE A 245 15.71 12.26 2.41
C ILE A 245 17.14 11.73 2.28
N ASN A 246 17.80 11.51 3.42
CA ASN A 246 19.14 10.91 3.46
C ASN A 246 19.03 9.38 3.46
N ALA A 247 19.41 8.74 2.35
CA ALA A 247 19.35 7.29 2.16
C ALA A 247 20.14 6.51 3.22
N ALA A 248 21.37 6.94 3.53
CA ALA A 248 22.21 6.28 4.55
C ALA A 248 21.62 6.35 5.97
N LYS A 249 20.83 7.39 6.28
CA LYS A 249 20.07 7.46 7.54
C LYS A 249 18.87 6.52 7.51
N ALA A 250 18.18 6.39 6.38
CA ALA A 250 17.05 5.49 6.22
C ALA A 250 17.45 4.02 6.47
N ASP A 251 18.53 3.55 5.83
CA ASP A 251 19.03 2.17 6.05
C ASP A 251 19.55 1.93 7.47
N ARG A 252 20.09 2.94 8.14
CA ARG A 252 20.47 2.79 9.56
C ARG A 252 19.25 2.67 10.46
N SER A 253 18.22 3.48 10.22
CA SER A 253 17.00 3.46 11.03
C SER A 253 16.25 2.13 10.92
N ILE A 254 16.17 1.57 9.70
CA ILE A 254 15.44 0.33 9.46
C ILE A 254 16.13 -0.88 10.11
N ARG A 255 17.46 -0.94 10.09
CA ARG A 255 18.23 -2.04 10.70
C ARG A 255 18.01 -2.17 12.20
N GLY A 256 17.84 -1.06 12.90
CA GLY A 256 17.49 -1.09 14.33
C GLY A 256 16.09 -1.65 14.57
N LEU A 257 15.16 -1.36 13.65
CA LEU A 257 13.78 -1.84 13.71
C LEU A 257 13.68 -3.34 13.39
N LEU A 258 14.34 -3.79 12.31
CA LEU A 258 14.30 -5.18 11.84
C LEU A 258 14.79 -6.17 12.89
N LYS A 259 15.77 -5.79 13.72
CA LYS A 259 16.20 -6.61 14.86
C LYS A 259 15.10 -6.92 15.87
N LYS A 260 14.07 -6.08 15.98
CA LYS A 260 12.88 -6.37 16.82
C LYS A 260 11.96 -7.41 16.17
N PHE A 261 12.09 -7.61 14.86
CA PHE A 261 11.22 -8.41 14.01
C PHE A 261 12.04 -9.42 13.19
N ALA A 262 12.74 -10.34 13.88
CA ALA A 262 13.65 -11.30 13.26
C ALA A 262 13.03 -12.15 12.12
N GLU A 263 11.72 -12.41 12.17
CA GLU A 263 11.02 -13.10 11.09
C GLU A 263 10.95 -12.25 9.81
N LEU A 264 10.67 -10.95 9.95
CA LEU A 264 10.67 -10.01 8.83
C LEU A 264 12.07 -9.78 8.28
N GLU A 265 13.09 -9.68 9.16
CA GLU A 265 14.49 -9.57 8.74
C GLU A 265 14.90 -10.76 7.85
N ARG A 266 14.54 -11.98 8.26
CA ARG A 266 14.78 -13.19 7.45
C ARG A 266 14.04 -13.18 6.12
N GLU A 267 12.78 -12.75 6.09
CA GLU A 267 12.01 -12.65 4.84
C GLU A 267 12.61 -11.63 3.87
N ILE A 268 13.14 -10.51 4.38
CA ILE A 268 13.81 -9.50 3.57
C ILE A 268 15.10 -10.07 2.96
N GLU A 269 15.92 -10.75 3.76
CA GLU A 269 17.15 -11.41 3.29
C GLU A 269 16.88 -12.48 2.24
N GLU A 270 15.79 -13.25 2.38
CA GLU A 270 15.38 -14.24 1.39
C GLU A 270 15.01 -13.59 0.05
N VAL A 271 14.27 -12.47 0.08
CA VAL A 271 13.91 -11.74 -1.14
C VAL A 271 15.14 -11.11 -1.80
N GLU A 272 16.08 -10.58 -1.02
CA GLU A 272 17.35 -10.06 -1.53
C GLU A 272 18.18 -11.16 -2.21
N ALA A 273 18.27 -12.33 -1.59
CA ALA A 273 18.99 -13.49 -2.16
C ALA A 273 18.35 -13.99 -3.47
N LEU A 274 17.01 -14.02 -3.55
CA LEU A 274 16.30 -14.39 -4.77
C LEU A 274 16.56 -13.38 -5.90
N ALA A 275 16.59 -12.09 -5.61
CA ALA A 275 16.87 -11.04 -6.59
C ALA A 275 18.30 -11.18 -7.16
N LEU A 276 19.29 -11.43 -6.30
CA LEU A 276 20.68 -11.65 -6.73
C LEU A 276 20.86 -12.92 -7.56
N LYS A 277 20.10 -13.97 -7.27
CA LYS A 277 20.16 -15.22 -8.04
C LYS A 277 19.66 -15.01 -9.47
N GLU A 278 18.53 -14.32 -9.66
CA GLU A 278 17.98 -14.07 -10.98
C GLU A 278 18.87 -13.13 -11.82
N GLU A 279 19.54 -12.17 -11.19
CA GLU A 279 20.51 -11.31 -11.89
C GLU A 279 21.69 -12.11 -12.46
N ASN A 280 22.19 -13.10 -11.72
CA ASN A 280 23.26 -13.99 -12.20
C ASN A 280 22.79 -14.94 -13.32
N ASP A 281 21.60 -15.56 -13.17
CA ASP A 281 21.06 -16.51 -14.17
C ASP A 281 20.84 -15.83 -15.54
N VAL A 282 20.56 -14.52 -15.58
CA VAL A 282 20.36 -13.77 -16.84
C VAL A 282 21.69 -13.49 -17.58
N SER A 283 22.83 -13.56 -16.89
CA SER A 283 24.14 -13.26 -17.50
C SER A 283 24.87 -14.48 -18.09
N ASP A 284 24.41 -15.71 -17.81
CA ASP A 284 25.09 -16.95 -18.21
C ASP A 284 24.54 -17.56 -19.53
N GLU A 285 23.41 -17.07 -20.05
CA GLU A 285 22.82 -17.60 -21.31
C GLU A 285 23.44 -17.00 -22.59
N GLY A 286 24.63 -16.40 -22.52
CA GLY A 286 25.26 -15.65 -23.61
C GLY A 286 26.49 -16.26 -24.30
N GLU A 287 27.08 -17.33 -23.75
CA GLU A 287 28.27 -17.97 -24.32
C GLU A 287 27.92 -19.37 -24.85
N GLY A 288 27.28 -19.40 -26.02
CA GLY A 288 27.02 -20.62 -26.79
C GLY A 288 27.82 -20.61 -28.09
N ASP A 289 29.04 -21.13 -28.01
CA ASP A 289 29.82 -21.84 -29.04
C ASP A 289 29.60 -21.42 -30.51
N ASP A 290 30.41 -20.46 -30.96
CA ASP A 290 30.78 -20.29 -32.37
C ASP A 290 31.91 -21.28 -32.70
N ASP A 291 31.59 -22.58 -32.70
CA ASP A 291 32.46 -23.60 -33.29
C ASP A 291 32.34 -23.53 -34.82
N GLY A 292 33.02 -22.52 -35.37
CA GLY A 292 33.33 -22.40 -36.79
C GLY A 292 34.31 -23.49 -37.22
N ASP A 293 33.81 -24.71 -37.45
CA ASP A 293 34.58 -25.74 -38.13
C ASP A 293 34.67 -25.39 -39.62
N THR A 294 35.77 -24.73 -39.92
CA THR A 294 36.18 -24.29 -41.25
C THR A 294 36.69 -25.53 -41.98
N ALA A 295 35.98 -25.94 -43.02
CA ALA A 295 36.44 -26.97 -43.94
C ALA A 295 37.70 -26.48 -44.66
N ASP A 296 38.81 -27.20 -44.50
CA ASP A 296 39.93 -27.16 -45.45
C ASP A 296 40.64 -28.53 -45.52
N ASP A 297 40.88 -28.92 -46.77
CA ASP A 297 41.59 -30.07 -47.38
C ASP A 297 40.97 -31.50 -47.33
#